data_AF-A0A7D5E1T3-F1
#
_entry.id   AF-A0A7D5E1T3-F1
#
_cell.length_a   1.000
_cell.length_b   1.000
_cell.length_c   1.000
_cell.angle_alpha   90.00
_cell.angle_beta   90.00
_cell.angle_gamma   90.00
#
_symmetry.space_group_name_H-M   'P 1'
#
loop_
_entity.id
_entity.type
_entity.pdbx_description
1 polymer ?
#
loop_
_entity_poly.entity_id
_entity_poly.type
_entity_poly.pdbx_seq_one_letter_code
_entity_poly.pdbx_strand_id
1 'polypeptide(L)'
;MNTGTSLDQDTSQALDEEAVYVAGDDNDLPTPPTTTGSPENADVVLATASADRTKLAQAFRAGKPVAFAGGGATSAAQALLDNVREEYSFGMEMVRGRPVTVVVADPRGDTVETYTFVGEGGWTDPILDPFGWVLVGRVPECDTFVPESSMDDMFEYAGAAHIVGRLQTGETYVSRSEASVSRQDAGLFVRLRTKLHAAANDGYAIEEAVREADFPDDQRLDEVYPNTHTRNGVQVANVSDTLRSTFEIEVTPESSRARSALTGCGGLRTEGGLAYDHRTSFQWKQDALLDTNRHYGGASGRGEWTFTT
;
A
#
# COMPACT_ATOMS: atom_id res chain seq x y z
N MET A 1 5.02 -0.23 -24.48
CA MET A 1 4.45 0.24 -23.20
C MET A 1 5.54 0.20 -22.15
N ASN A 2 5.73 1.29 -21.42
CA ASN A 2 6.68 1.36 -20.31
C ASN A 2 5.90 1.00 -19.03
N THR A 3 5.96 -0.28 -18.65
CA THR A 3 5.15 -0.94 -17.60
C THR A 3 5.72 -0.71 -16.20
N GLY A 4 6.08 0.53 -15.87
CA GLY A 4 6.88 0.83 -14.65
C GLY A 4 6.29 0.29 -13.35
N THR A 5 4.96 0.18 -13.24
CA THR A 5 4.25 -0.31 -12.06
C THR A 5 3.85 -1.78 -12.12
N SER A 6 3.82 -2.40 -13.31
CA SER A 6 3.14 -3.66 -13.63
C SER A 6 1.64 -3.73 -13.24
N LEU A 7 1.06 -2.67 -12.66
CA LEU A 7 -0.37 -2.60 -12.30
C LEU A 7 -1.30 -2.56 -13.52
N ASP A 8 -0.73 -2.22 -14.68
CA ASP A 8 -1.41 -2.25 -15.97
C ASP A 8 -1.54 -3.67 -16.53
N GLN A 9 -0.72 -4.61 -16.04
CA GLN A 9 -0.74 -6.01 -16.45
C GLN A 9 -1.99 -6.70 -15.89
N ASP A 10 -2.55 -7.59 -16.70
CA ASP A 10 -3.58 -8.52 -16.26
C ASP A 10 -2.94 -9.56 -15.34
N THR A 11 -3.40 -9.61 -14.09
CA THR A 11 -2.90 -10.49 -13.04
C THR A 11 -3.86 -11.63 -12.73
N SER A 12 -4.98 -11.75 -13.44
CA SER A 12 -5.97 -12.81 -13.22
C SER A 12 -5.37 -14.21 -13.35
N GLN A 13 -4.44 -14.38 -14.31
CA GLN A 13 -3.71 -15.64 -14.53
C GLN A 13 -2.77 -16.03 -13.38
N ALA A 14 -2.39 -15.09 -12.50
CA ALA A 14 -1.59 -15.41 -11.33
C ALA A 14 -2.31 -16.38 -10.37
N LEU A 15 -3.64 -16.49 -10.49
CA LEU A 15 -4.46 -17.41 -9.71
C LEU A 15 -4.74 -18.73 -10.42
N ASP A 16 -4.32 -18.91 -11.69
CA ASP A 16 -4.60 -20.13 -12.46
C ASP A 16 -3.88 -21.35 -11.85
N GLU A 17 -2.68 -21.14 -11.32
CA GLU A 17 -1.84 -22.19 -10.72
C GLU A 17 -2.03 -22.32 -9.19
N GLU A 18 -2.83 -21.44 -8.58
CA GLU A 18 -2.97 -21.34 -7.12
C GLU A 18 -4.25 -22.04 -6.65
N ALA A 19 -4.16 -22.90 -5.65
CA ALA A 19 -5.34 -23.48 -5.02
C ALA A 19 -6.02 -22.45 -4.10
N VAL A 20 -7.17 -21.93 -4.51
CA VAL A 20 -7.91 -20.92 -3.72
C VAL A 20 -8.93 -21.59 -2.79
N TYR A 21 -8.82 -21.32 -1.49
CA TYR A 21 -9.90 -21.64 -0.56
C TYR A 21 -10.85 -20.45 -0.44
N VAL A 22 -12.13 -20.65 -0.78
CA VAL A 22 -13.17 -19.63 -0.64
C VAL A 22 -13.83 -19.77 0.74
N ALA A 23 -13.84 -18.70 1.52
CA ALA A 23 -14.33 -18.69 2.88
C ALA A 23 -15.48 -17.68 3.09
N GLY A 24 -16.56 -18.15 3.71
CA GLY A 24 -17.74 -17.32 4.03
C GLY A 24 -18.89 -17.51 3.05
N ASP A 25 -19.79 -16.53 3.00
CA ASP A 25 -20.90 -16.48 2.04
C ASP A 25 -20.36 -15.96 0.71
N ASP A 26 -20.24 -16.85 -0.28
CA ASP A 26 -19.54 -16.64 -1.55
C ASP A 26 -20.48 -16.30 -2.71
N ASN A 27 -21.79 -16.16 -2.45
CA ASN A 27 -22.80 -15.88 -3.48
C ASN A 27 -22.51 -14.60 -4.28
N ASP A 28 -21.73 -13.66 -3.72
CA ASP A 28 -21.34 -12.39 -4.34
C ASP A 28 -19.84 -12.33 -4.71
N LEU A 29 -19.09 -13.44 -4.57
CA LEU A 29 -17.69 -13.51 -4.96
C LEU A 29 -17.54 -14.11 -6.37
N PRO A 30 -16.55 -13.66 -7.16
CA PRO A 30 -16.19 -14.36 -8.38
C PRO A 30 -15.66 -15.75 -8.04
N THR A 31 -15.87 -16.70 -8.96
CA THR A 31 -15.31 -18.04 -8.84
C THR A 31 -13.85 -18.01 -9.28
N PRO A 32 -12.88 -18.32 -8.39
CA PRO A 32 -11.48 -18.41 -8.77
C PRO A 32 -11.24 -19.54 -9.80
N PRO A 33 -10.15 -19.49 -10.59
CA PRO A 33 -9.86 -20.51 -11.60
C PRO A 33 -9.73 -21.92 -11.01
N THR A 34 -9.03 -22.03 -9.87
CA THR A 34 -8.79 -23.29 -9.16
C THR A 34 -9.24 -23.15 -7.71
N THR A 35 -10.12 -24.04 -7.25
CA THR A 35 -10.64 -24.03 -5.87
C THR A 35 -10.31 -25.30 -5.11
N THR A 36 -10.19 -25.19 -3.79
CA THR A 36 -10.04 -26.31 -2.87
C THR A 36 -11.06 -26.26 -1.75
N GLY A 37 -11.50 -27.43 -1.28
CA GLY A 37 -12.48 -27.55 -0.20
C GLY A 37 -11.89 -27.43 1.22
N SER A 38 -10.56 -27.29 1.34
CA SER A 38 -9.89 -27.21 2.64
C SER A 38 -8.84 -26.10 2.68
N PRO A 39 -8.79 -25.29 3.75
CA PRO A 39 -7.79 -24.24 3.90
C PRO A 39 -6.37 -24.79 3.99
N GLU A 40 -6.17 -26.06 4.37
CA GLU A 40 -4.84 -26.67 4.49
C GLU A 40 -4.17 -26.94 3.14
N ASN A 41 -4.97 -27.18 2.09
CA ASN A 41 -4.51 -27.44 0.73
C ASN A 41 -4.53 -26.19 -0.15
N ALA A 42 -4.94 -25.04 0.37
CA ALA A 42 -4.92 -23.79 -0.36
C ALA A 42 -3.54 -23.15 -0.36
N ASP A 43 -3.18 -22.49 -1.45
CA ASP A 43 -2.03 -21.59 -1.46
C ASP A 43 -2.45 -20.20 -0.96
N VAL A 44 -3.71 -19.82 -1.23
CA VAL A 44 -4.28 -18.52 -0.88
C VAL A 44 -5.75 -18.62 -0.45
N VAL A 45 -6.21 -17.66 0.34
CA VAL A 45 -7.59 -17.62 0.83
C VAL A 45 -8.32 -16.37 0.32
N LEU A 46 -9.48 -16.57 -0.30
CA LEU A 46 -10.43 -15.50 -0.64
C LEU A 46 -11.61 -15.58 0.33
N ALA A 47 -11.84 -14.53 1.11
CA ALA A 47 -12.81 -14.51 2.19
C ALA A 47 -13.82 -13.36 2.05
N THR A 48 -15.03 -13.58 2.57
CA THR A 48 -15.98 -12.48 2.87
C THR A 48 -15.99 -12.15 4.35
N ALA A 49 -16.63 -11.03 4.70
CA ALA A 49 -16.76 -10.60 6.10
C ALA A 49 -17.55 -11.59 6.98
N SER A 50 -18.24 -12.59 6.43
CA SER A 50 -18.96 -13.62 7.19
C SER A 50 -18.12 -14.86 7.50
N ALA A 51 -16.91 -14.97 6.93
CA ALA A 51 -16.03 -16.12 7.12
C ALA A 51 -15.65 -16.38 8.59
N ASP A 52 -15.37 -17.63 8.92
CA ASP A 52 -14.93 -18.05 10.26
C ASP A 52 -13.51 -17.55 10.55
N ARG A 53 -13.39 -16.60 11.48
CA ARG A 53 -12.12 -15.96 11.85
C ARG A 53 -11.10 -16.96 12.41
N THR A 54 -11.55 -17.99 13.12
CA THR A 54 -10.63 -18.99 13.69
C THR A 54 -9.95 -19.78 12.58
N LYS A 55 -10.69 -20.17 11.53
CA LYS A 55 -10.12 -20.85 10.37
C LYS A 55 -9.20 -19.93 9.56
N LEU A 56 -9.59 -18.67 9.37
CA LEU A 56 -8.75 -17.70 8.67
C LEU A 56 -7.43 -17.47 9.42
N ALA A 57 -7.46 -17.30 10.73
CA ALA A 57 -6.26 -17.12 11.54
C ALA A 57 -5.36 -18.38 11.54
N GLN A 58 -5.93 -19.58 11.42
CA GLN A 58 -5.13 -20.81 11.24
C GLN A 58 -4.43 -20.85 9.88
N ALA A 59 -5.14 -20.52 8.80
CA ALA A 59 -4.56 -20.43 7.46
C ALA A 59 -3.47 -19.35 7.40
N PHE A 60 -3.73 -18.19 8.01
CA PHE A 60 -2.80 -17.07 8.08
C PHE A 60 -1.51 -17.45 8.80
N ARG A 61 -1.60 -18.11 9.97
CA ARG A 61 -0.43 -18.65 10.69
C ARG A 61 0.34 -19.71 9.92
N ALA A 62 -0.31 -20.40 8.98
CA ALA A 62 0.34 -21.33 8.07
C ALA A 62 1.06 -20.62 6.90
N GLY A 63 1.11 -19.28 6.89
CA GLY A 63 1.80 -18.50 5.87
C GLY A 63 0.97 -18.18 4.63
N LYS A 64 -0.36 -18.33 4.71
CA LYS A 64 -1.26 -18.17 3.55
C LYS A 64 -1.78 -16.72 3.47
N PRO A 65 -1.64 -16.03 2.33
CA PRO A 65 -2.29 -14.74 2.12
C PRO A 65 -3.82 -14.86 2.24
N VAL A 66 -4.44 -13.89 2.90
CA VAL A 66 -5.90 -13.80 3.05
C VAL A 66 -6.40 -12.51 2.44
N ALA A 67 -7.17 -12.62 1.36
CA ALA A 67 -7.89 -11.53 0.73
C ALA A 67 -9.33 -11.46 1.26
N PHE A 68 -9.76 -10.28 1.68
CA PHE A 68 -11.15 -9.97 2.00
C PHE A 68 -11.75 -9.14 0.87
N ALA A 69 -12.88 -9.59 0.33
CA ALA A 69 -13.61 -8.90 -0.72
C ALA A 69 -15.04 -8.55 -0.27
N GLY A 70 -15.61 -7.52 -0.91
CA GLY A 70 -16.98 -7.09 -0.71
C GLY A 70 -17.19 -6.18 0.51
N GLY A 71 -18.46 -6.01 0.91
CA GLY A 71 -18.85 -5.11 2.00
C GLY A 71 -18.19 -5.49 3.32
N GLY A 72 -17.50 -4.53 3.94
CA GLY A 72 -16.84 -4.74 5.23
C GLY A 72 -15.45 -5.39 5.16
N ALA A 73 -14.85 -5.53 3.97
CA ALA A 73 -13.51 -6.09 3.78
C ALA A 73 -12.45 -5.49 4.72
N THR A 74 -12.40 -4.16 4.82
CA THR A 74 -11.47 -3.45 5.71
C THR A 74 -11.63 -3.84 7.17
N SER A 75 -12.87 -3.87 7.68
CA SER A 75 -13.15 -4.26 9.06
C SER A 75 -12.88 -5.75 9.32
N ALA A 76 -13.12 -6.61 8.33
CA ALA A 76 -12.83 -8.03 8.42
C ALA A 76 -11.32 -8.31 8.45
N ALA A 77 -10.54 -7.60 7.62
CA ALA A 77 -9.09 -7.65 7.63
C ALA A 77 -8.51 -7.17 8.97
N GLN A 78 -8.98 -6.02 9.47
CA GLN A 78 -8.57 -5.54 10.80
C GLN A 78 -8.88 -6.57 11.90
N ALA A 79 -10.08 -7.16 11.89
CA ALA A 79 -10.45 -8.18 12.86
C ALA A 79 -9.59 -9.46 12.75
N LEU A 80 -9.14 -9.84 11.55
CA LEU A 80 -8.18 -10.94 11.40
C LEU A 80 -6.83 -10.58 12.02
N LEU A 81 -6.30 -9.39 11.69
CA LEU A 81 -5.01 -8.92 12.22
C LEU A 81 -5.04 -8.78 13.75
N ASP A 82 -6.13 -8.28 14.32
CA ASP A 82 -6.33 -8.22 15.77
C ASP A 82 -6.28 -9.60 16.44
N ASN A 83 -6.73 -10.66 15.76
CA ASN A 83 -6.68 -12.04 16.26
C ASN A 83 -5.27 -12.66 16.24
N VAL A 84 -4.32 -12.07 15.50
CA VAL A 84 -2.93 -12.55 15.38
C VAL A 84 -1.92 -11.50 15.86
N ARG A 85 -2.38 -10.43 16.50
CA ARG A 85 -1.56 -9.26 16.86
C ARG A 85 -0.44 -9.50 17.88
N GLU A 86 -0.51 -10.60 18.62
CA GLU A 86 0.53 -11.00 19.55
C GLU A 86 1.66 -11.76 18.85
N GLU A 87 1.46 -12.16 17.59
CA GLU A 87 2.38 -13.00 16.82
C GLU A 87 3.06 -12.25 15.68
N TYR A 88 2.48 -11.15 15.20
CA TYR A 88 2.99 -10.40 14.05
C TYR A 88 3.09 -8.89 14.29
N SER A 89 4.15 -8.28 13.77
CA SER A 89 4.20 -6.83 13.54
C SER A 89 3.54 -6.49 12.20
N PHE A 90 2.69 -5.46 12.18
CA PHE A 90 1.97 -5.07 10.97
C PHE A 90 1.49 -3.61 11.02
N GLY A 91 1.26 -3.05 9.85
CA GLY A 91 0.55 -1.79 9.66
C GLY A 91 -0.63 -1.98 8.73
N MET A 92 -1.69 -1.18 8.92
CA MET A 92 -2.79 -1.11 7.97
C MET A 92 -3.17 0.34 7.71
N GLU A 93 -3.27 0.71 6.43
CA GLU A 93 -3.83 1.99 6.02
C GLU A 93 -5.28 1.81 5.59
N MET A 94 -6.18 2.23 6.46
CA MET A 94 -7.61 2.30 6.15
C MET A 94 -7.87 3.50 5.23
N VAL A 95 -8.78 3.31 4.27
CA VAL A 95 -9.22 4.34 3.33
C VAL A 95 -10.63 4.81 3.69
N ARG A 96 -10.83 6.12 3.66
CA ARG A 96 -12.10 6.82 3.92
C ARG A 96 -12.51 7.59 2.66
N GLY A 97 -13.82 7.75 2.46
CA GLY A 97 -14.37 8.57 1.36
C GLY A 97 -14.18 7.99 -0.05
N ARG A 98 -13.55 6.82 -0.19
CA ARG A 98 -13.43 6.05 -1.44
C ARG A 98 -13.86 4.61 -1.19
N PRO A 99 -14.50 3.95 -2.18
CA PRO A 99 -14.83 2.54 -2.06
C PRO A 99 -13.56 1.68 -2.08
N VAL A 100 -13.47 0.72 -1.17
CA VAL A 100 -12.43 -0.32 -1.15
C VAL A 100 -13.05 -1.60 -1.67
N THR A 101 -12.41 -2.26 -2.64
CA THR A 101 -12.92 -3.50 -3.24
C THR A 101 -12.35 -4.73 -2.55
N VAL A 102 -11.04 -4.71 -2.30
CA VAL A 102 -10.29 -5.82 -1.70
C VAL A 102 -9.30 -5.28 -0.67
N VAL A 103 -9.16 -6.01 0.43
CA VAL A 103 -8.03 -5.86 1.35
C VAL A 103 -7.32 -7.20 1.46
N VAL A 104 -6.00 -7.22 1.28
CA VAL A 104 -5.19 -8.44 1.45
C VAL A 104 -4.25 -8.26 2.63
N ALA A 105 -4.15 -9.30 3.46
CA ALA A 105 -3.10 -9.45 4.44
C ALA A 105 -2.21 -10.62 4.01
N ASP A 106 -0.91 -10.38 3.91
CA ASP A 106 0.09 -11.33 3.44
C ASP A 106 1.17 -11.53 4.52
N PRO A 107 1.18 -12.69 5.20
CA PRO A 107 2.14 -12.95 6.28
C PRO A 107 3.55 -13.22 5.72
N ARG A 108 4.55 -12.48 6.22
CA ARG A 108 5.96 -12.55 5.82
C ARG A 108 6.86 -12.74 7.05
N GLY A 109 7.08 -14.01 7.42
CA GLY A 109 7.84 -14.34 8.63
C GLY A 109 7.05 -13.96 9.88
N ASP A 110 7.59 -13.03 10.66
CA ASP A 110 6.99 -12.42 11.86
C ASP A 110 6.35 -11.04 11.58
N THR A 111 6.25 -10.66 10.30
CA THR A 111 5.59 -9.43 9.87
C THR A 111 4.42 -9.70 8.94
N VAL A 112 3.57 -8.70 8.70
CA VAL A 112 2.52 -8.75 7.68
C VAL A 112 2.65 -7.57 6.74
N GLU A 113 2.49 -7.83 5.45
CA GLU A 113 2.21 -6.81 4.46
C GLU A 113 0.71 -6.70 4.21
N THR A 114 0.18 -5.49 4.29
CA THR A 114 -1.23 -5.23 4.01
C THR A 114 -1.38 -4.46 2.71
N TYR A 115 -2.48 -4.72 2.01
CA TYR A 115 -2.81 -4.12 0.73
C TYR A 115 -4.27 -3.69 0.72
N THR A 116 -4.53 -2.40 0.55
CA THR A 116 -5.88 -1.83 0.41
C THR A 116 -6.09 -1.37 -1.03
N PHE A 117 -7.01 -2.02 -1.75
CA PHE A 117 -7.30 -1.72 -3.14
C PHE A 117 -8.53 -0.81 -3.29
N VAL A 118 -8.32 0.35 -3.92
CA VAL A 118 -9.37 1.34 -4.16
C VAL A 118 -10.15 0.98 -5.44
N GLY A 119 -11.48 1.00 -5.34
CA GLY A 119 -12.41 0.68 -6.42
C GLY A 119 -12.67 1.85 -7.38
N GLU A 120 -11.67 2.24 -8.17
CA GLU A 120 -11.79 3.36 -9.12
C GLU A 120 -12.16 2.94 -10.55
N GLY A 121 -12.55 1.67 -10.73
CA GLY A 121 -13.14 1.15 -11.96
C GLY A 121 -12.15 0.71 -13.04
N GLY A 122 -10.84 0.72 -12.75
CA GLY A 122 -9.81 0.29 -13.69
C GLY A 122 -9.40 -1.18 -13.65
N TRP A 123 -9.94 -1.96 -12.70
CA TRP A 123 -9.70 -3.41 -12.59
C TRP A 123 -10.64 -4.18 -13.52
N THR A 124 -10.14 -5.19 -14.23
CA THR A 124 -10.95 -6.01 -15.15
C THR A 124 -11.90 -6.88 -14.34
N ASP A 125 -11.36 -7.63 -13.39
CA ASP A 125 -12.11 -8.21 -12.28
C ASP A 125 -11.84 -7.38 -11.01
N PRO A 126 -12.88 -6.83 -10.34
CA PRO A 126 -12.70 -5.95 -9.20
C PRO A 126 -12.17 -6.66 -7.94
N ILE A 127 -12.08 -8.00 -7.95
CA ILE A 127 -11.67 -8.83 -6.82
C ILE A 127 -10.43 -9.68 -7.18
N LEU A 128 -10.48 -10.45 -8.26
CA LEU A 128 -9.42 -11.38 -8.61
C LEU A 128 -8.16 -10.68 -9.15
N ASP A 129 -8.30 -9.58 -9.92
CA ASP A 129 -7.12 -8.86 -10.42
C ASP A 129 -6.32 -8.22 -9.25
N PRO A 130 -6.95 -7.45 -8.33
CA PRO A 130 -6.26 -6.98 -7.12
C PRO A 130 -5.55 -8.10 -6.35
N PHE A 131 -6.21 -9.25 -6.20
CA PHE A 131 -5.63 -10.35 -5.44
C PHE A 131 -4.43 -10.98 -6.17
N GLY A 132 -4.57 -11.26 -7.47
CA GLY A 132 -3.48 -11.75 -8.30
C GLY A 132 -2.30 -10.77 -8.33
N TRP A 133 -2.55 -9.46 -8.25
CA TRP A 133 -1.49 -8.46 -8.14
C TRP A 133 -0.64 -8.62 -6.89
N VAL A 134 -1.20 -9.01 -5.74
CA VAL A 134 -0.39 -9.27 -4.53
C VAL A 134 0.60 -10.43 -4.76
N LEU A 135 0.24 -11.39 -5.60
CA LEU A 135 1.08 -12.58 -5.87
C LEU A 135 2.26 -12.26 -6.81
N VAL A 136 2.05 -11.39 -7.80
CA VAL A 136 3.06 -11.10 -8.85
C VAL A 136 3.68 -9.71 -8.74
N GLY A 137 2.97 -8.76 -8.14
CA GLY A 137 3.23 -7.34 -8.17
C GLY A 137 4.09 -6.90 -7.01
N ARG A 138 5.38 -6.71 -7.26
CA ARG A 138 6.28 -5.96 -6.37
C ARG A 138 6.50 -4.58 -6.95
N VAL A 139 6.19 -3.54 -6.17
CA VAL A 139 6.41 -2.15 -6.58
C VAL A 139 7.92 -1.88 -6.69
N PRO A 140 8.43 -1.26 -7.77
CA PRO A 140 9.86 -0.99 -7.93
C PRO A 140 10.44 -0.27 -6.72
N GLU A 141 11.65 -0.63 -6.31
CA GLU A 141 12.35 0.10 -5.27
C GLU A 141 12.67 1.53 -5.72
N CYS A 142 12.79 2.41 -4.74
CA CYS A 142 12.92 3.83 -4.98
C CYS A 142 14.33 4.23 -5.38
N ASP A 143 14.49 4.74 -6.59
CA ASP A 143 15.78 5.17 -7.13
C ASP A 143 16.10 6.65 -6.85
N THR A 144 15.12 7.41 -6.36
CA THR A 144 15.29 8.76 -5.80
C THR A 144 15.76 8.74 -4.34
N PHE A 145 15.97 7.55 -3.75
CA PHE A 145 16.36 7.45 -2.35
C PHE A 145 17.71 8.14 -2.11
N VAL A 146 17.73 9.03 -1.12
CA VAL A 146 18.94 9.61 -0.55
C VAL A 146 19.11 8.96 0.82
N PRO A 147 20.24 8.30 1.11
CA PRO A 147 20.42 7.54 2.35
C PRO A 147 20.08 8.36 3.59
N GLU A 148 19.24 7.78 4.44
CA GLU A 148 18.70 8.39 5.66
C GLU A 148 19.76 8.61 6.74
N SER A 149 20.66 7.63 6.94
CA SER A 149 21.61 7.62 8.06
C SER A 149 22.53 6.40 7.98
N SER A 150 23.65 6.42 8.72
CA SER A 150 24.53 5.27 8.93
C SER A 150 24.01 4.24 9.94
N MET A 151 22.75 4.35 10.39
CA MET A 151 22.18 3.50 11.44
C MET A 151 21.10 2.52 10.95
N ASP A 152 21.07 2.23 9.64
CA ASP A 152 20.11 1.29 9.05
C ASP A 152 20.10 -0.08 9.75
N ASP A 153 21.27 -0.56 10.18
CA ASP A 153 21.45 -1.86 10.83
C ASP A 153 20.80 -1.96 12.22
N MET A 154 20.36 -0.85 12.81
CA MET A 154 19.72 -0.83 14.13
C MET A 154 18.18 -0.99 14.08
N PHE A 155 17.61 -1.04 12.89
CA PHE A 155 16.16 -1.08 12.67
C PHE A 155 15.75 -2.41 12.05
N GLU A 156 14.82 -3.10 12.69
CA GLU A 156 14.22 -4.34 12.21
C GLU A 156 12.96 -4.03 11.42
N TYR A 157 12.74 -4.71 10.30
CA TYR A 157 11.53 -4.55 9.48
C TYR A 157 10.30 -4.95 10.28
N ALA A 158 9.24 -4.14 10.22
CA ALA A 158 8.01 -4.32 10.99
C ALA A 158 6.75 -4.44 10.10
N GLY A 159 6.95 -4.64 8.80
CA GLY A 159 5.87 -4.77 7.81
C GLY A 159 5.70 -3.56 6.91
N ALA A 160 4.76 -3.68 5.97
CA ALA A 160 4.39 -2.63 5.02
C ALA A 160 2.88 -2.54 4.86
N ALA A 161 2.38 -1.34 4.62
CA ALA A 161 0.99 -1.09 4.26
C ALA A 161 0.93 -0.41 2.89
N HIS A 162 0.07 -0.92 2.02
CA HIS A 162 -0.09 -0.43 0.65
C HIS A 162 -1.49 0.12 0.42
N ILE A 163 -1.57 1.24 -0.29
CA ILE A 163 -2.79 1.71 -0.93
C ILE A 163 -2.57 1.68 -2.43
N VAL A 164 -3.41 0.93 -3.12
CA VAL A 164 -3.27 0.66 -4.55
C VAL A 164 -4.55 1.08 -5.28
N GLY A 165 -4.41 1.73 -6.43
CA GLY A 165 -5.55 2.07 -7.27
C GLY A 165 -5.23 2.09 -8.75
N ARG A 166 -6.29 1.89 -9.53
CA ARG A 166 -6.28 1.93 -10.99
C ARG A 166 -7.53 2.64 -11.48
N LEU A 167 -7.33 3.73 -12.21
CA LEU A 167 -8.41 4.51 -12.81
C LEU A 167 -9.01 3.73 -13.98
N GLN A 168 -10.30 3.97 -14.26
CA GLN A 168 -10.99 3.42 -15.45
C GLN A 168 -10.24 3.71 -16.77
N THR A 169 -9.52 4.82 -16.82
CA THR A 169 -8.74 5.26 -17.97
C THR A 169 -7.38 4.55 -18.08
N GLY A 170 -6.94 3.83 -17.04
CA GLY A 170 -5.76 2.95 -17.08
C GLY A 170 -4.53 3.47 -16.35
N GLU A 171 -4.55 4.71 -15.83
CA GLU A 171 -3.52 5.20 -14.92
C GLU A 171 -3.54 4.43 -13.61
N THR A 172 -2.36 4.22 -13.03
CA THR A 172 -2.19 3.38 -11.84
C THR A 172 -1.34 4.09 -10.80
N TYR A 173 -1.58 3.81 -9.53
CA TYR A 173 -0.80 4.35 -8.44
C TYR A 173 -0.69 3.40 -7.25
N VAL A 174 0.40 3.57 -6.49
CA VAL A 174 0.64 2.92 -5.20
C VAL A 174 1.27 3.88 -4.22
N SER A 175 0.76 3.91 -3.00
CA SER A 175 1.51 4.37 -1.82
C SER A 175 1.90 3.15 -0.99
N ARG A 176 3.19 2.96 -0.73
CA ARG A 176 3.69 1.94 0.19
C ARG A 176 4.34 2.63 1.38
N SER A 177 3.81 2.40 2.57
CA SER A 177 4.40 2.83 3.83
C SER A 177 5.00 1.61 4.54
N GLU A 178 6.32 1.59 4.67
CA GLU A 178 7.11 0.56 5.32
C GLU A 178 7.53 1.05 6.70
N ALA A 179 7.28 0.25 7.74
CA ALA A 179 7.78 0.54 9.08
C ALA A 179 8.97 -0.35 9.42
N SER A 180 9.89 0.21 10.17
CA SER A 180 10.94 -0.53 10.86
C SER A 180 11.13 0.03 12.26
N VAL A 181 11.54 -0.81 13.20
CA VAL A 181 11.59 -0.47 14.63
C VAL A 181 12.96 -0.71 15.22
N SER A 182 13.37 0.15 16.15
CA SER A 182 14.60 0.03 16.92
C SER A 182 14.26 0.19 18.40
N ARG A 183 14.51 -0.85 19.20
CA ARG A 183 14.35 -0.80 20.65
C ARG A 183 15.67 -0.44 21.30
N GLN A 184 15.70 0.69 21.97
CA GLN A 184 16.88 1.21 22.64
C GLN A 184 16.56 1.46 24.12
N ASP A 185 17.58 1.65 24.95
CA ASP A 185 17.40 1.95 26.39
C ASP A 185 16.52 3.19 26.64
N ALA A 186 16.52 4.14 25.70
CA ALA A 186 15.72 5.35 25.75
C ALA A 186 14.25 5.15 25.34
N GLY A 187 13.91 4.08 24.61
CA GLY A 187 12.56 3.82 24.14
C GLY A 187 12.48 3.06 22.81
N LEU A 188 11.26 2.96 22.30
CA LEU A 188 10.97 2.43 20.97
C LEU A 188 11.07 3.58 19.95
N PHE A 189 11.90 3.39 18.93
CA PHE A 189 11.97 4.28 17.77
C PHE A 189 11.36 3.58 16.57
N VAL A 190 10.51 4.30 15.85
CA VAL A 190 9.87 3.83 14.63
C VAL A 190 10.34 4.68 13.48
N ARG A 191 10.76 4.02 12.41
CA ARG A 191 11.05 4.64 11.14
C ARG A 191 9.96 4.25 10.14
N LEU A 192 9.31 5.25 9.56
CA LEU A 192 8.32 5.08 8.52
C LEU A 192 8.88 5.60 7.19
N ARG A 193 9.03 4.71 6.21
CA ARG A 193 9.44 5.01 4.84
C ARG A 193 8.24 4.94 3.93
N THR A 194 7.92 6.02 3.24
CA THR A 194 6.87 6.03 2.23
C THR A 194 7.44 6.12 0.82
N LYS A 195 6.93 5.25 -0.04
CA LYS A 195 7.16 5.26 -1.48
C LYS A 195 5.87 5.55 -2.20
N LEU A 196 5.91 6.56 -3.07
CA LEU A 196 4.89 6.86 -4.04
C LEU A 196 5.31 6.34 -5.40
N HIS A 197 4.36 5.71 -6.08
CA HIS A 197 4.56 5.21 -7.41
C HIS A 197 3.34 5.49 -8.27
N ALA A 198 3.55 5.91 -9.51
CA ALA A 198 2.49 6.17 -10.47
C ALA A 198 2.93 5.79 -11.88
N ALA A 199 2.01 5.26 -12.69
CA ALA A 199 2.18 5.16 -14.14
C ALA A 199 1.04 5.85 -14.87
N ALA A 200 1.38 6.52 -15.96
CA ALA A 200 0.43 7.09 -16.89
C ALA A 200 -0.02 6.06 -17.93
N ASN A 201 -1.16 6.33 -18.57
CA ASN A 201 -1.59 5.63 -19.78
C ASN A 201 -1.16 6.40 -21.04
N ASP A 202 -1.37 5.78 -22.20
CA ASP A 202 -1.19 6.42 -23.50
C ASP A 202 -2.26 7.51 -23.71
N GLY A 203 -2.00 8.72 -23.22
CA GLY A 203 -2.88 9.87 -23.36
C GLY A 203 -2.63 10.94 -22.31
N TYR A 204 -2.35 10.53 -21.08
CA TYR A 204 -2.05 11.43 -19.98
C TYR A 204 -0.57 11.35 -19.59
N ALA A 205 -0.10 12.36 -18.86
CA ALA A 205 1.23 12.42 -18.26
C ALA A 205 1.09 12.69 -16.77
N ILE A 206 1.92 12.06 -15.94
CA ILE A 206 1.96 12.37 -14.51
C ILE A 206 2.34 13.85 -14.34
N GLU A 207 1.60 14.57 -13.50
CA GLU A 207 1.82 15.97 -13.16
C GLU A 207 2.44 16.08 -11.76
N GLU A 208 1.88 15.39 -10.77
CA GLU A 208 2.36 15.40 -9.39
C GLU A 208 1.86 14.18 -8.61
N ALA A 209 2.60 13.82 -7.56
CA ALA A 209 2.19 12.88 -6.53
C ALA A 209 2.52 13.46 -5.15
N VAL A 210 1.59 13.38 -4.21
CA VAL A 210 1.74 13.97 -2.87
C VAL A 210 1.39 12.93 -1.81
N ARG A 211 2.16 12.92 -0.73
CA ARG A 211 1.86 12.18 0.49
C ARG A 211 1.92 13.11 1.68
N GLU A 212 0.89 13.05 2.50
CA GLU A 212 0.75 13.73 3.78
C GLU A 212 0.40 12.68 4.85
N ALA A 213 1.02 12.79 6.02
CA ALA A 213 0.68 12.04 7.22
C ALA A 213 0.67 13.00 8.42
N ASP A 214 -0.50 13.17 9.01
CA ASP A 214 -0.76 14.03 10.14
C ASP A 214 -0.78 13.19 11.43
N PHE A 215 0.18 13.44 12.31
CA PHE A 215 0.36 12.72 13.56
C PHE A 215 -0.28 13.50 14.71
N PRO A 216 -0.63 12.83 15.82
CA PRO A 216 -1.04 13.55 17.04
C PRO A 216 0.00 14.62 17.44
N ASP A 217 -0.46 15.79 17.89
CA ASP A 217 0.38 16.96 18.22
C ASP A 217 1.48 16.67 19.28
N ASP A 218 1.35 15.59 20.05
CA ASP A 218 2.32 15.16 21.05
C ASP A 218 3.40 14.21 20.50
N GLN A 219 3.26 13.74 19.26
CA GLN A 219 4.24 12.90 18.59
C GLN A 219 5.35 13.73 17.96
N ARG A 220 6.60 13.49 18.37
CA ARG A 220 7.77 14.19 17.82
C ARG A 220 8.24 13.53 16.52
N LEU A 221 8.40 14.34 15.48
CA LEU A 221 9.09 13.95 14.25
C LEU A 221 10.56 14.30 14.41
N ASP A 222 11.38 13.34 14.83
CA ASP A 222 12.79 13.56 15.14
C ASP A 222 13.60 13.91 13.89
N GLU A 223 13.31 13.20 12.81
CA GLU A 223 13.99 13.31 11.53
C GLU A 223 12.99 13.14 10.41
N VAL A 224 13.11 13.97 9.37
CA VAL A 224 12.27 13.92 8.17
C VAL A 224 13.15 13.98 6.95
N TYR A 225 12.88 13.13 5.98
CA TYR A 225 13.76 12.92 4.83
C TYR A 225 12.96 12.59 3.57
N PRO A 226 13.60 12.69 2.39
CA PRO A 226 14.90 13.32 2.13
C PRO A 226 14.82 14.85 2.23
N ASN A 227 15.95 15.54 2.13
CA ASN A 227 15.95 16.96 1.77
C ASN A 227 15.46 17.13 0.33
N THR A 228 14.91 18.29 0.00
CA THR A 228 14.47 18.59 -1.36
C THR A 228 15.61 18.42 -2.37
N HIS A 229 15.38 17.61 -3.40
CA HIS A 229 16.38 17.31 -4.43
C HIS A 229 15.73 16.83 -5.74
N THR A 230 16.54 16.72 -6.79
CA THR A 230 16.12 16.13 -8.07
C THR A 230 17.06 15.00 -8.44
N ARG A 231 16.51 13.82 -8.76
CA ARG A 231 17.27 12.65 -9.19
C ARG A 231 16.49 11.87 -10.24
N ASN A 232 17.19 11.37 -11.26
CA ASN A 232 16.59 10.60 -12.37
C ASN A 232 15.41 11.29 -13.07
N GLY A 233 15.40 12.62 -13.10
CA GLY A 233 14.32 13.41 -13.69
C GLY A 233 13.04 13.43 -12.85
N VAL A 234 13.16 13.19 -11.55
CA VAL A 234 12.11 13.33 -10.53
C VAL A 234 12.58 14.33 -9.48
N GLN A 235 11.77 15.35 -9.21
CA GLN A 235 11.96 16.24 -8.07
C GLN A 235 11.18 15.68 -6.87
N VAL A 236 11.83 15.59 -5.73
CA VAL A 236 11.21 15.27 -4.44
C VAL A 236 11.38 16.50 -3.54
N ALA A 237 10.30 17.10 -3.11
CA ALA A 237 10.28 18.19 -2.14
C ALA A 237 9.77 17.69 -0.79
N ASN A 238 10.50 18.00 0.27
CA ASN A 238 10.05 17.78 1.64
C ASN A 238 9.48 19.10 2.17
N VAL A 239 8.18 19.09 2.43
CA VAL A 239 7.40 20.26 2.88
C VAL A 239 6.79 20.03 4.27
N SER A 240 7.32 19.05 5.00
CA SER A 240 6.88 18.66 6.34
C SER A 240 6.92 19.82 7.34
N ASP A 241 5.94 19.86 8.25
CA ASP A 241 5.87 20.79 9.38
C ASP A 241 6.05 20.04 10.70
N THR A 242 7.28 20.02 11.22
CA THR A 242 7.60 19.31 12.47
C THR A 242 7.04 19.99 13.72
N LEU A 243 6.55 21.24 13.61
CA LEU A 243 5.87 21.92 14.73
C LEU A 243 4.41 21.48 14.86
N ARG A 244 3.82 21.01 13.76
CA ARG A 244 2.47 20.44 13.69
C ARG A 244 2.48 18.92 13.59
N SER A 245 3.65 18.31 13.73
CA SER A 245 3.83 16.86 13.59
C SER A 245 3.26 16.32 12.27
N THR A 246 3.40 17.09 11.19
CA THR A 246 2.93 16.71 9.85
C THR A 246 4.11 16.33 8.98
N PHE A 247 4.11 15.10 8.46
CA PHE A 247 5.01 14.66 7.40
C PHE A 247 4.37 14.91 6.05
N GLU A 248 5.08 15.59 5.15
CA GLU A 248 4.61 15.82 3.79
C GLU A 248 5.74 15.82 2.77
N ILE A 249 5.51 15.09 1.67
CA ILE A 249 6.37 15.08 0.48
C ILE A 249 5.57 15.31 -0.78
N GLU A 250 6.14 16.11 -1.68
CA GLU A 250 5.65 16.35 -3.03
C GLU A 250 6.65 15.79 -4.04
N VAL A 251 6.15 15.09 -5.06
CA VAL A 251 6.96 14.43 -6.08
C VAL A 251 6.48 14.87 -7.46
N THR A 252 7.39 15.48 -8.23
CA THR A 252 7.07 16.11 -9.52
C THR A 252 8.02 15.61 -10.62
N PRO A 253 7.52 15.23 -11.81
CA PRO A 253 8.37 14.77 -12.91
C PRO A 253 9.03 15.92 -13.68
N GLU A 254 10.34 15.84 -13.83
CA GLU A 254 11.19 16.78 -14.59
C GLU A 254 11.64 16.22 -15.95
N SER A 255 11.26 14.97 -16.28
CA SER A 255 11.60 14.32 -17.54
C SER A 255 10.40 13.64 -18.18
N SER A 256 10.46 13.40 -19.50
CA SER A 256 9.41 12.64 -20.21
C SER A 256 9.25 11.21 -19.69
N ARG A 257 10.35 10.59 -19.27
CA ARG A 257 10.33 9.26 -18.62
C ARG A 257 9.56 9.31 -17.30
N ALA A 258 9.88 10.28 -16.43
CA ALA A 258 9.20 10.46 -15.14
C ALA A 258 7.72 10.83 -15.31
N ARG A 259 7.36 11.52 -16.39
CA ARG A 259 5.96 11.79 -16.77
C ARG A 259 5.20 10.53 -17.19
N SER A 260 5.89 9.48 -17.60
CA SER A 260 5.27 8.19 -17.99
C SER A 260 5.19 7.22 -16.81
N ALA A 261 6.24 7.18 -15.98
CA ALA A 261 6.28 6.39 -14.75
C ALA A 261 7.15 7.11 -13.71
N LEU A 262 6.58 7.34 -12.53
CA LEU A 262 7.17 8.13 -11.45
C LEU A 262 7.34 7.24 -10.22
N THR A 263 8.50 7.33 -9.57
CA THR A 263 8.71 6.82 -8.22
C THR A 263 9.36 7.93 -7.40
N GLY A 264 8.86 8.16 -6.20
CA GLY A 264 9.44 9.12 -5.26
C GLY A 264 9.26 8.65 -3.84
N CYS A 265 10.18 9.04 -2.95
CA CYS A 265 10.19 8.56 -1.58
C CYS A 265 10.54 9.63 -0.57
N GLY A 266 10.06 9.39 0.63
CA GLY A 266 10.46 10.08 1.84
C GLY A 266 10.04 9.31 3.06
N GLY A 267 10.18 9.92 4.20
CA GLY A 267 9.80 9.29 5.44
C GLY A 267 10.27 10.09 6.64
N LEU A 268 10.12 9.45 7.79
CA LEU A 268 10.41 10.05 9.07
C LEU A 268 10.90 9.01 10.08
N ARG A 269 11.48 9.53 11.16
CA ARG A 269 11.68 8.81 12.41
C ARG A 269 10.89 9.48 13.52
N THR A 270 10.27 8.67 14.37
CA THR A 270 9.53 9.11 15.56
C THR A 270 9.74 8.14 16.72
N GLU A 271 9.37 8.57 17.92
CA GLU A 271 9.37 7.76 19.14
C GLU A 271 7.96 7.18 19.41
N GLY A 272 7.92 5.99 20.01
CA GLY A 272 6.69 5.37 20.52
C GLY A 272 5.89 4.58 19.49
N GLY A 273 4.56 4.57 19.62
CA GLY A 273 3.65 3.93 18.67
C GLY A 273 3.50 4.75 17.38
N LEU A 274 2.87 4.16 16.36
CA LEU A 274 2.71 4.84 15.07
C LEU A 274 1.25 4.79 14.61
N ALA A 275 0.57 5.94 14.67
CA ALA A 275 -0.77 6.13 14.13
C ALA A 275 -0.88 7.56 13.57
N TYR A 276 -1.50 7.70 12.40
CA TYR A 276 -1.60 8.97 11.69
C TYR A 276 -2.82 8.99 10.79
N ASP A 277 -3.41 10.16 10.62
CA ASP A 277 -4.33 10.38 9.51
C ASP A 277 -3.49 10.65 8.26
N HIS A 278 -3.87 10.09 7.12
CA HIS A 278 -3.10 10.23 5.89
C HIS A 278 -3.93 10.79 4.75
N ARG A 279 -3.22 11.41 3.82
CA ARG A 279 -3.71 11.74 2.50
C ARG A 279 -2.63 11.42 1.48
N THR A 280 -3.03 10.77 0.40
CA THR A 280 -2.19 10.55 -0.77
C THR A 280 -2.98 10.97 -2.00
N SER A 281 -2.36 11.75 -2.89
CA SER A 281 -2.97 12.17 -4.14
C SER A 281 -2.02 12.03 -5.32
N PHE A 282 -2.57 11.65 -6.46
CA PHE A 282 -1.87 11.52 -7.72
C PHE A 282 -2.65 12.25 -8.80
N GLN A 283 -1.94 12.95 -9.67
CA GLN A 283 -2.55 13.75 -10.73
C GLN A 283 -1.89 13.44 -12.06
N TRP A 284 -2.74 13.27 -13.08
CA TRP A 284 -2.32 13.13 -14.46
C TRP A 284 -2.99 14.20 -15.32
N LYS A 285 -2.25 14.67 -16.32
CA LYS A 285 -2.63 15.77 -17.20
C LYS A 285 -2.46 15.37 -18.66
N GLN A 286 -3.45 15.73 -19.48
CA GLN A 286 -3.35 15.68 -20.92
C GLN A 286 -3.50 17.09 -21.48
N ASP A 287 -2.49 17.55 -22.21
CA ASP A 287 -2.55 18.83 -22.93
C ASP A 287 -2.89 18.57 -24.40
N ALA A 288 -3.99 19.18 -24.85
CA ALA A 288 -4.38 19.26 -26.26
C ALA A 288 -4.24 20.71 -26.76
N LEU A 289 -4.25 20.88 -28.09
CA LEU A 289 -4.02 22.18 -28.73
C LEU A 289 -5.03 23.28 -28.31
N LEU A 290 -6.18 22.89 -27.74
CA LEU A 290 -7.27 23.79 -27.34
C LEU A 290 -7.87 23.50 -25.95
N ASP A 291 -7.39 22.47 -25.23
CA ASP A 291 -7.96 22.09 -23.92
C ASP A 291 -6.93 21.35 -23.06
N THR A 292 -7.12 21.39 -21.74
CA THR A 292 -6.34 20.62 -20.76
C THR A 292 -7.30 19.77 -19.93
N ASN A 293 -7.11 18.45 -19.97
CA ASN A 293 -7.87 17.53 -19.11
C ASN A 293 -6.99 16.97 -17.98
N ARG A 294 -7.61 16.67 -16.83
CA ARG A 294 -6.94 16.12 -15.65
C ARG A 294 -7.69 14.95 -15.03
N HIS A 295 -6.93 13.95 -14.61
CA HIS A 295 -7.40 12.82 -13.83
C HIS A 295 -6.76 12.84 -12.44
N TYR A 296 -7.50 12.34 -11.47
CA TYR A 296 -7.11 12.34 -10.05
C TYR A 296 -7.32 10.96 -9.47
N GLY A 297 -6.34 10.49 -8.70
CA GLY A 297 -6.39 9.25 -7.94
C GLY A 297 -5.81 9.47 -6.55
N GLY A 298 -6.01 8.51 -5.65
CA GLY A 298 -5.46 8.55 -4.30
C GLY A 298 -6.46 8.17 -3.23
N ALA A 299 -6.11 8.44 -1.98
CA ALA A 299 -6.89 8.07 -0.81
C ALA A 299 -6.62 9.00 0.36
N SER A 300 -7.57 9.08 1.28
CA SER A 300 -7.33 9.59 2.63
C SER A 300 -7.84 8.59 3.65
N GLY A 301 -7.37 8.67 4.88
CA GLY A 301 -7.84 7.79 5.93
C GLY A 301 -6.91 7.76 7.13
N ARG A 302 -6.73 6.58 7.72
CA ARG A 302 -5.93 6.42 8.94
C ARG A 302 -5.01 5.21 8.82
N GLY A 303 -3.74 5.43 9.11
CA GLY A 303 -2.72 4.39 9.25
C GLY A 303 -2.50 4.08 10.72
N GLU A 304 -2.48 2.78 11.05
CA GLU A 304 -2.19 2.31 12.40
C GLU A 304 -1.24 1.13 12.35
N TRP A 305 -0.27 1.11 13.26
CA TRP A 305 0.75 0.09 13.34
C TRP A 305 0.74 -0.62 14.69
N THR A 306 0.92 -1.93 14.64
CA THR A 306 1.11 -2.80 15.79
C THR A 306 2.48 -3.43 15.71
N PHE A 307 3.24 -3.34 16.79
CA PHE A 307 4.59 -3.92 16.89
C PHE A 307 4.59 -5.00 17.97
N THR A 308 4.96 -6.22 17.59
CA THR A 308 5.18 -7.32 18.55
C THR A 308 6.35 -6.99 19.46
N THR A 309 6.15 -7.14 20.77
CA THR A 309 7.11 -6.78 21.81
C THR A 309 8.38 -7.60 21.80
#